data_AF-X1GGU8-F1
#
_entry.id   AF-X1GGU8-F1
#
_cell.length_a   1.000
_cell.length_b   1.000
_cell.length_c   1.000
_cell.angle_alpha   90.00
_cell.angle_beta   90.00
_cell.angle_gamma   90.00
#
_symmetry.space_group_name_H-M   'P 1'
#
loop_
_entity.id
_entity.type
_entity.pdbx_description
1 polymer ?
#
loop_
_entity_poly.entity_id
_entity_poly.type
_entity_poly.pdbx_seq_one_letter_code
_entity_poly.pdbx_strand_id
1 'polypeptide(L)'
;MINIDLIIGPVEKKERGISSYVDGLCTTIKKYVSIKIITYDPISYSLKPFFNLVYYPKIIQNKRRPNAIAHIIHQGYAYLASLLNLQPFIVTCHDIIPLILYNNIKKLKFRYGVVS
;
A
#
# COMPACT_ATOMS: atom_id res chain seq x y z
N MET A 1 13.51 18.32 -2.54
CA MET A 1 12.68 17.71 -1.47
C MET A 1 12.14 16.40 -2.00
N ILE A 2 12.31 15.29 -1.29
CA ILE A 2 11.88 13.97 -1.79
C ILE A 2 10.36 13.87 -1.66
N ASN A 3 9.68 13.40 -2.70
CA ASN A 3 8.24 13.21 -2.71
C ASN A 3 7.91 11.77 -2.32
N ILE A 4 7.05 11.58 -1.32
CA ILE A 4 6.57 10.27 -0.88
C ILE A 4 5.04 10.23 -1.01
N ASP A 5 4.55 9.26 -1.78
CA ASP A 5 3.13 8.96 -1.89
C ASP A 5 2.79 7.79 -0.97
N LEU A 6 2.15 8.11 0.15
CA LEU A 6 1.82 7.18 1.22
C LEU A 6 0.49 6.48 0.92
N ILE A 7 0.56 5.23 0.46
CA ILE A 7 -0.58 4.41 0.07
C ILE A 7 -1.03 3.61 1.29
N ILE A 8 -2.13 4.08 1.90
CA ILE A 8 -2.68 3.48 3.12
C ILE A 8 -3.64 2.33 2.76
N GLY A 9 -4.38 2.47 1.66
CA GLY A 9 -5.41 1.51 1.27
C GLY A 9 -6.82 2.07 1.38
N PRO A 10 -7.84 1.21 1.57
CA PRO A 10 -9.21 1.65 1.74
C PRO A 10 -9.36 2.42 3.05
N VAL A 11 -10.28 3.40 3.08
CA VAL A 11 -10.72 4.04 4.32
C VAL A 11 -11.60 3.05 5.08
N GLU A 12 -11.00 2.00 5.61
CA GLU A 12 -11.64 1.19 6.63
C GLU A 12 -11.55 1.92 7.98
N LYS A 13 -12.38 1.52 8.95
CA LYS A 13 -12.38 2.11 10.31
C LYS A 13 -10.93 2.27 10.76
N LYS A 14 -10.49 3.52 11.01
CA LYS A 14 -9.11 3.85 11.42
C LYS A 14 -8.56 2.79 12.35
N GLU A 15 -7.74 1.89 11.82
CA GLU A 15 -7.00 0.98 12.67
C GLU A 15 -5.99 1.82 13.43
N ARG A 16 -6.10 1.81 14.76
CA ARG A 16 -5.33 2.69 15.65
C ARG A 16 -3.82 2.59 15.37
N GLY A 17 -3.32 1.40 15.06
CA GLY A 17 -1.92 1.15 14.71
C GLY A 17 -1.46 1.86 13.44
N ILE A 18 -2.23 1.73 12.35
CA ILE A 18 -1.92 2.38 11.07
C ILE A 18 -1.96 3.91 11.22
N SER A 19 -2.99 4.44 11.89
CA SER A 19 -3.09 5.89 12.12
C SER A 19 -1.91 6.41 12.92
N SER A 20 -1.55 5.77 14.03
CA SER A 20 -0.41 6.19 14.86
C SER A 20 0.92 6.11 14.12
N TYR A 21 1.12 5.10 13.26
CA TYR A 21 2.32 5.01 12.42
C TYR A 21 2.36 6.15 11.39
N VAL A 22 1.26 6.38 10.67
CA VAL A 22 1.17 7.46 9.68
C VAL A 22 1.44 8.81 10.32
N ASP A 23 0.84 9.08 11.47
CA ASP A 23 1.01 10.33 12.22
C ASP A 23 2.47 10.50 12.68
N GLY A 24 3.07 9.43 13.22
CA GLY A 24 4.48 9.41 13.64
C GLY A 24 5.43 9.66 12.48
N LEU A 25 5.25 8.96 11.36
CA LEU A 25 6.04 9.16 10.15
C LEU A 25 5.90 10.59 9.63
N CYS A 26 4.67 11.06 9.45
CA CYS A 26 4.39 12.41 8.95
C CYS A 26 4.98 13.50 9.83
N THR A 27 5.12 13.26 11.14
CA THR A 27 5.72 14.23 12.07
C THR A 27 7.24 14.18 12.02
N THR A 28 7.83 12.99 12.06
CA THR A 28 9.29 12.79 12.15
C THR A 28 10.03 13.25 10.90
N ILE A 29 9.51 12.93 9.71
CA ILE A 29 10.24 13.19 8.45
C ILE A 29 9.72 14.41 7.67
N LYS A 30 8.73 15.13 8.18
CA LYS A 30 8.08 16.29 7.51
C LYS A 30 9.05 17.33 6.97
N LYS A 31 10.17 17.53 7.67
CA LYS A 31 11.19 18.54 7.32
C LYS A 31 12.02 18.14 6.08
N TYR A 32 12.04 16.85 5.73
CA TYR A 32 12.90 16.29 4.69
C TYR A 32 12.10 15.83 3.47
N VAL A 33 10.83 15.48 3.65
CA VAL A 33 9.99 14.87 2.62
C VAL A 33 8.64 15.57 2.45
N SER A 34 8.12 15.57 1.23
CA SER A 34 6.74 15.95 0.91
C SER A 34 5.85 14.70 0.88
N ILE A 35 5.03 14.51 1.91
CA ILE A 35 4.13 13.36 2.01
C ILE A 35 2.76 13.71 1.42
N LYS A 36 2.28 12.86 0.51
CA LYS A 36 0.90 12.87 0.03
C LYS A 36 0.25 11.55 0.43
N ILE A 37 -0.84 11.63 1.18
CA ILE A 37 -1.60 10.44 1.57
C ILE A 37 -2.56 10.05 0.43
N ILE A 38 -2.52 8.78 0.05
CA ILE A 38 -3.39 8.18 -0.95
C ILE A 38 -4.25 7.11 -0.27
N THR A 39 -5.53 7.42 -0.13
CA THR A 39 -6.59 6.51 0.30
C THR A 39 -7.63 6.32 -0.81
N TYR A 40 -8.47 5.30 -0.68
CA TYR A 40 -9.62 5.04 -1.54
C TYR A 40 -10.79 4.50 -0.73
N ASP A 41 -12.01 4.56 -1.25
CA ASP A 41 -13.15 3.97 -0.55
C ASP A 41 -13.15 2.44 -0.74
N PRO A 42 -13.52 1.67 0.29
CA PRO A 42 -13.70 0.23 0.13
C PRO A 42 -14.84 -0.02 -0.87
N ILE A 43 -14.55 -0.79 -1.92
CA ILE A 43 -15.62 -1.28 -2.80
C ILE A 43 -16.37 -2.38 -2.04
N SER A 44 -17.71 -2.40 -2.12
CA SER A 44 -18.49 -3.49 -1.52
C SER A 44 -17.96 -4.84 -2.00
N TYR A 45 -17.63 -5.73 -1.06
CA TYR A 45 -17.10 -7.09 -1.31
C TYR A 45 -17.93 -7.94 -2.30
N SER A 46 -19.17 -7.53 -2.61
CA SER A 46 -20.03 -8.13 -3.64
C SER A 46 -19.53 -7.93 -5.09
N LEU A 47 -18.66 -6.95 -5.33
CA LEU A 47 -17.98 -6.77 -6.61
C LEU A 47 -16.72 -7.63 -6.63
N LYS A 48 -16.75 -8.67 -7.47
CA LYS A 48 -15.77 -9.77 -7.64
C LYS A 48 -14.30 -9.39 -7.40
N PRO A 49 -13.42 -10.32 -6.98
CA PRO A 49 -11.97 -10.11 -6.75
C PRO A 49 -11.20 -9.47 -7.92
N PHE A 50 -11.73 -9.56 -9.15
CA PHE A 50 -11.20 -8.86 -10.32
C PHE A 50 -11.21 -7.32 -10.18
N PHE A 51 -12.19 -6.74 -9.49
CA PHE A 51 -12.24 -5.30 -9.26
C PHE A 51 -11.08 -4.82 -8.40
N ASN A 52 -10.66 -5.60 -7.39
CA ASN A 52 -9.51 -5.25 -6.56
C ASN A 52 -8.21 -5.18 -7.38
N LEU A 53 -8.08 -6.00 -8.41
CA LEU A 53 -6.90 -6.06 -9.29
C LEU A 53 -6.89 -4.99 -10.40
N VAL A 54 -7.97 -4.21 -10.57
CA VAL A 54 -8.05 -3.19 -11.63
C VAL A 54 -8.40 -1.82 -11.09
N TYR A 55 -9.38 -1.74 -10.20
CA TYR A 55 -9.89 -0.48 -9.66
C TYR A 55 -8.90 0.21 -8.73
N TYR A 56 -8.38 -0.50 -7.71
CA TYR A 56 -7.41 0.07 -6.79
C TYR A 56 -6.09 0.48 -7.47
N PRO A 57 -5.53 -0.34 -8.38
CA PRO A 57 -4.39 0.08 -9.18
C PRO A 57 -4.64 1.37 -9.96
N LYS A 58 -5.80 1.47 -10.64
CA LYS A 58 -6.15 2.66 -11.43
C LYS A 58 -6.29 3.92 -10.56
N ILE A 59 -6.88 3.81 -9.38
CA ILE A 59 -6.96 4.95 -8.45
C ILE A 59 -5.56 5.41 -8.04
N ILE A 60 -4.69 4.48 -7.65
CA ILE A 60 -3.32 4.82 -7.24
C ILE A 60 -2.59 5.48 -8.40
N GLN A 61 -2.68 4.93 -9.60
CA GLN A 61 -2.03 5.48 -10.79
C GLN A 61 -2.49 6.92 -11.08
N ASN A 62 -3.79 7.20 -10.94
CA ASN A 62 -4.35 8.54 -11.15
C ASN A 62 -3.97 9.53 -10.04
N LYS A 63 -3.80 9.07 -8.80
CA LYS A 63 -3.48 9.92 -7.64
C LYS A 63 -1.97 10.09 -7.44
N ARG A 64 -1.13 9.22 -7.99
CA ARG A 64 0.33 9.26 -7.77
C ARG A 64 0.96 10.47 -8.45
N ARG A 65 1.99 11.03 -7.80
CA ARG A 65 2.85 12.06 -8.37
C ARG A 65 3.96 11.41 -9.20
N PRO A 66 4.34 12.02 -10.34
CA PRO A 66 5.51 11.58 -11.09
C PRO A 66 6.77 11.66 -10.20
N ASN A 67 7.63 10.65 -10.30
CA ASN A 67 8.91 10.54 -9.55
C ASN A 67 8.79 10.51 -8.02
N ALA A 68 7.59 10.30 -7.46
CA ALA A 68 7.43 10.08 -6.03
C ALA A 68 7.74 8.63 -5.63
N ILE A 69 8.37 8.45 -4.48
CA ILE A 69 8.54 7.15 -3.83
C ILE A 69 7.16 6.67 -3.39
N ALA A 70 6.73 5.50 -3.84
CA ALA A 70 5.49 4.90 -3.36
C ALA A 70 5.74 4.19 -2.02
N HIS A 71 5.06 4.58 -0.95
CA HIS A 71 5.19 3.93 0.36
C HIS A 71 3.87 3.24 0.73
N ILE A 72 3.85 1.91 0.69
CA ILE A 72 2.69 1.08 0.98
C ILE A 72 2.75 0.62 2.44
N ILE A 73 1.69 0.86 3.21
CA ILE A 73 1.65 0.60 4.68
C ILE A 73 0.95 -0.72 5.04
N HIS A 74 0.35 -1.40 4.07
CA HIS A 74 -0.45 -2.60 4.33
C HIS A 74 0.00 -3.78 3.46
N GLN A 75 0.28 -4.93 4.08
CA GLN A 75 0.79 -6.12 3.39
C GLN A 75 -0.16 -6.59 2.29
N GLY A 76 -1.47 -6.54 2.55
CA GLY A 76 -2.50 -6.90 1.58
C GLY A 76 -2.47 -6.07 0.28
N TYR A 77 -1.76 -4.93 0.27
CA TYR A 77 -1.60 -4.05 -0.89
C TYR A 77 -0.18 -4.01 -1.45
N ALA A 78 0.75 -4.78 -0.90
CA ALA A 78 2.13 -4.85 -1.40
C ALA A 78 2.19 -5.28 -2.88
N TYR A 79 1.22 -6.11 -3.33
CA TYR A 79 1.10 -6.53 -4.72
C TYR A 79 0.94 -5.34 -5.69
N LEU A 80 0.44 -4.19 -5.23
CA LEU A 80 0.27 -2.99 -6.05
C LEU A 80 1.61 -2.44 -6.55
N ALA A 81 2.70 -2.63 -5.81
CA ALA A 81 4.03 -2.23 -6.25
C ALA A 81 4.44 -2.96 -7.54
N SER A 82 4.24 -4.29 -7.56
CA SER A 82 4.54 -5.11 -8.73
C SER A 82 3.55 -4.85 -9.86
N LEU A 83 2.26 -4.73 -9.55
CA LEU A 83 1.20 -4.62 -10.56
C LEU A 83 1.25 -3.28 -11.32
N LEU A 84 1.64 -2.20 -10.65
CA LEU A 84 1.75 -0.86 -11.24
C LEU A 84 3.18 -0.47 -11.62
N ASN A 85 4.14 -1.39 -11.47
CA ASN A 85 5.57 -1.11 -11.61
C ASN A 85 5.99 0.16 -10.85
N LEU A 86 5.57 0.26 -9.58
CA LEU A 86 5.88 1.40 -8.73
C LEU A 86 7.36 1.35 -8.39
N GLN A 87 8.19 2.13 -9.07
CA GLN A 87 9.58 2.35 -8.68
C GLN A 87 9.86 3.85 -8.55
N PRO A 88 10.67 4.28 -7.57
CA PRO A 88 11.07 3.54 -6.36
C PRO A 88 9.88 3.32 -5.40
N PHE A 89 9.93 2.27 -4.56
CA PHE A 89 8.89 1.98 -3.57
C PHE A 89 9.43 1.46 -2.24
N ILE A 90 8.64 1.64 -1.18
CA ILE A 90 8.86 1.15 0.19
C ILE A 90 7.58 0.41 0.59
N VAL A 91 7.72 -0.76 1.21
CA VAL A 91 6.59 -1.48 1.82
C VAL A 91 6.87 -1.64 3.30
N THR A 92 5.93 -1.21 4.13
CA THR A 92 5.92 -1.47 5.57
C THR A 92 4.70 -2.30 5.87
N CYS A 93 4.88 -3.45 6.51
CA CYS A 93 3.79 -4.34 6.90
C CYS A 93 3.56 -4.21 8.41
N HIS A 94 2.41 -3.67 8.82
CA HIS A 94 2.03 -3.62 10.23
C HIS A 94 1.32 -4.89 10.71
N ASP A 95 0.79 -5.68 9.77
CA ASP A 95 0.14 -6.97 10.05
C ASP A 95 0.93 -8.09 9.40
N ILE A 96 1.54 -8.95 10.21
CA ILE A 96 1.92 -10.29 9.76
C ILE A 96 0.63 -11.09 9.70
N ILE A 97 -0.09 -11.01 8.57
CA ILE A 97 -1.16 -11.98 8.31
C ILE A 97 -0.46 -13.32 8.08
N PRO A 98 -0.67 -14.35 8.93
CA PRO A 98 -0.13 -15.67 8.66
C PRO A 98 -0.67 -16.13 7.31
N LEU A 99 0.24 -16.42 6.37
CA LEU A 99 -0.07 -16.95 5.03
C LEU A 99 -0.92 -18.25 5.06
N ILE A 100 -1.14 -18.83 6.25
CA ILE A 100 -2.00 -19.97 6.55
C ILE A 100 -3.46 -19.74 6.13
N LEU A 101 -3.95 -18.49 6.05
CA LEU A 101 -5.31 -18.21 5.56
C LEU A 101 -5.45 -18.26 4.02
N TYR A 102 -4.35 -18.39 3.27
CA TYR A 102 -4.35 -18.47 1.80
C TYR A 102 -3.96 -19.86 1.27
N ASN A 103 -4.44 -20.92 1.93
CA ASN A 103 -4.22 -22.32 1.50
C ASN A 103 -4.69 -22.63 0.06
N ASN A 104 -5.46 -21.74 -0.59
CA ASN A 104 -5.90 -21.88 -1.98
C ASN A 104 -4.97 -21.22 -3.02
N ILE A 105 -3.88 -20.54 -2.62
CA ILE A 105 -2.96 -19.85 -3.55
C ILE A 105 -1.60 -20.57 -3.63
N LYS A 106 -1.60 -21.90 -3.76
CA LYS A 106 -0.38 -22.70 -4.01
C LYS A 106 0.27 -22.46 -5.40
N LYS A 107 -0.23 -21.53 -6.23
CA LYS A 107 0.24 -21.31 -7.60
C LYS A 107 0.93 -19.97 -7.88
N LEU A 108 0.92 -19.00 -6.96
CA LEU A 108 1.64 -17.74 -7.18
C LEU A 108 3.04 -17.85 -6.56
N LYS A 109 4.06 -18.00 -7.42
CA LYS A 109 5.47 -17.87 -7.04
C LYS A 109 5.73 -16.40 -6.68
N PHE A 110 5.59 -16.04 -5.41
CA PHE A 110 6.05 -14.75 -4.93
C PHE A 110 7.56 -14.80 -4.72
N ARG A 111 8.29 -13.88 -5.37
CA ARG A 111 9.70 -13.60 -5.04
C ARG A 111 9.70 -12.57 -3.92
N TYR A 112 10.14 -12.98 -2.74
CA TYR A 112 10.39 -12.06 -1.63
C TYR A 112 11.83 -11.54 -1.74
N GLY A 113 11.99 -10.22 -1.71
CA GLY A 113 13.26 -9.56 -1.46
C GLY A 113 13.27 -9.11 -0.01
N VAL A 114 14.15 -9.69 0.81
CA VAL A 114 14.48 -9.14 2.12
C VAL A 114 15.49 -8.04 1.87
N VAL A 115 15.14 -6.80 2.17
CA VAL A 115 16.10 -5.69 2.17
C VAL A 115 16.54 -5.53 3.62
N SER A 116 17.75 -6.02 3.91
CA SER A 116 18.50 -5.80 5.15
C SER A 116 19.06 -4.39 5.22
#